data_AF-A0A961HVR1-F1
#
_entry.id   AF-A0A961HVR1-F1
#
_cell.length_a   1.000
_cell.length_b   1.000
_cell.length_c   1.000
_cell.angle_alpha   90.00
_cell.angle_beta   90.00
_cell.angle_gamma   90.00
#
_symmetry.space_group_name_H-M   'P 1'
#
loop_
_entity.id
_entity.type
_entity.pdbx_description
1 polymer ?
#
loop_
_entity_poly.entity_id
_entity_poly.type
_entity_poly.pdbx_seq_one_letter_code
_entity_poly.pdbx_strand_id
1 'polypeptide(L)'
;MRLNRFRTAEHTAPNTNITQASSLSPRTWRRNSLYALVAIGLLIFHCGDGKTQTIPESEEASINRYWNDAARYLAGMEPLPDSKLSALESKPEAQKHRAFFQEAWPRVDQKMTVMRNWARSEILDARASERTIFYPFSGPDFLNLFTFFPEGPEYIMFGLEPPGEPPRIEDIPEADRASYLANIQLSMKSITAFSFYRTLSMREDFNNDKLYGLAPAIMVYIARTGNRLVNVESVYVGKDGELHVGMAPSAQGKQLPADFKARLDVIEEIPGIRFQFMKANDRTVYSLVYFSVNVADDRFVKRPWFAQYLESKGPTVTYIKAASYLMHYPYFSKIREEVQKVSAYIMQEDSGMPLKSFDTNEWNLRFYGAYTRPIPLFRSFYQEDLRAVYTRGGENVRPLPFGLGYMYREGTSNLMVAVKKTESAEN
;
A
#
# COMPACT_ATOMS: atom_id res chain seq x y z
N MET A 1 42.12 -6.02 40.13
CA MET A 1 42.29 -5.79 41.57
C MET A 1 41.91 -4.34 41.87
N ARG A 2 40.94 -4.09 42.77
CA ARG A 2 40.55 -2.80 43.42
C ARG A 2 40.35 -1.55 42.50
N LEU A 3 39.14 -1.00 42.33
CA LEU A 3 38.25 -0.25 43.28
C LEU A 3 38.59 1.24 43.46
N ASN A 4 37.57 2.09 43.27
CA ASN A 4 37.31 3.38 43.97
C ASN A 4 38.25 4.59 43.68
N ARG A 5 37.87 5.87 43.83
CA ARG A 5 36.66 6.62 44.31
C ARG A 5 36.57 7.94 43.49
N PHE A 6 35.41 8.48 43.10
CA PHE A 6 34.41 9.27 43.86
C PHE A 6 34.84 10.67 44.38
N ARG A 7 33.92 11.65 44.17
CA ARG A 7 33.76 13.02 44.78
C ARG A 7 34.45 14.20 44.09
N THR A 8 33.91 15.42 43.98
CA THR A 8 32.55 16.05 43.96
C THR A 8 32.78 17.57 44.14
N ALA A 9 32.11 18.42 43.35
CA ALA A 9 31.78 19.83 43.67
C ALA A 9 32.98 20.80 43.89
N GLU A 10 32.84 22.14 43.86
CA GLU A 10 31.64 23.00 43.81
C GLU A 10 31.94 24.39 43.17
N HIS A 11 30.89 25.19 43.01
CA HIS A 11 30.81 26.55 42.44
C HIS A 11 31.99 27.53 42.62
N THR A 12 32.29 28.29 41.55
CA THR A 12 32.38 29.77 41.62
C THR A 12 31.92 30.42 40.31
N ALA A 13 31.10 31.47 40.43
CA ALA A 13 30.89 32.52 39.43
C ALA A 13 30.81 33.85 40.20
N PRO A 14 31.27 34.97 39.63
CA PRO A 14 30.26 35.92 39.15
C PRO A 14 30.62 36.74 37.89
N ASN A 15 29.58 37.09 37.14
CA ASN A 15 29.34 38.30 36.32
C ASN A 15 30.52 39.23 35.96
N THR A 16 30.67 39.58 34.66
CA THR A 16 30.00 40.78 34.10
C THR A 16 30.07 40.91 32.57
N ASN A 17 28.94 41.40 32.02
CA ASN A 17 28.60 41.91 30.68
C ASN A 17 29.71 42.39 29.71
N ILE A 18 29.48 42.24 28.39
CA ILE A 18 29.08 43.33 27.44
C ILE A 18 29.05 42.83 25.96
N THR A 19 27.88 42.90 25.29
CA THR A 19 27.62 42.96 23.79
C THR A 19 28.27 41.92 22.84
N GLN A 20 27.84 41.58 21.61
CA GLN A 20 26.67 41.74 20.69
C GLN A 20 26.94 40.76 19.50
N ALA A 21 26.04 40.39 18.58
CA ALA A 21 24.57 40.26 18.56
C ALA A 21 24.13 39.55 17.26
N SER A 22 23.45 38.40 17.34
CA SER A 22 22.82 37.76 16.18
C SER A 22 21.65 36.84 16.58
N SER A 23 20.52 37.45 16.95
CA SER A 23 19.25 36.75 17.16
C SER A 23 18.65 36.29 15.83
N LEU A 24 18.87 35.03 15.45
CA LEU A 24 18.09 34.39 14.40
C LEU A 24 16.68 34.08 14.94
N SER A 25 15.71 34.89 14.54
CA SER A 25 14.29 34.72 14.88
C SER A 25 13.76 33.35 14.47
N PRO A 26 12.97 32.64 15.30
CA PRO A 26 12.11 31.57 14.82
C PRO A 26 11.17 32.14 13.77
N ARG A 27 11.27 31.66 12.52
CA ARG A 27 10.36 32.08 11.44
C ARG A 27 8.94 31.61 11.77
N THR A 28 8.13 32.51 12.34
CA THR A 28 6.71 32.30 12.54
C THR A 28 6.02 32.07 11.19
N TRP A 29 5.58 30.85 10.94
CA TRP A 29 4.73 30.50 9.79
C TRP A 29 3.31 31.06 9.98
N ARG A 30 3.17 32.39 9.82
CA ARG A 30 1.87 33.03 9.59
C ARG A 30 1.54 32.93 8.10
N ARG A 31 1.00 31.79 7.66
CA ARG A 31 0.20 31.76 6.43
C ARG A 31 -1.20 32.21 6.79
N ASN A 32 -1.59 33.38 6.31
CA ASN A 32 -2.98 33.85 6.44
C ASN A 32 -3.90 32.87 5.72
N SER A 33 -4.89 32.35 6.44
CA SER A 33 -5.97 31.56 5.89
C SER A 33 -6.82 32.43 4.97
N LEU A 34 -6.75 32.19 3.66
CA LEU A 34 -7.81 32.59 2.73
C LEU A 34 -8.31 31.33 2.04
N TYR A 35 -9.30 30.69 2.67
CA TYR A 35 -10.00 29.54 2.11
C TYR A 35 -10.88 30.00 0.95
N ALA A 36 -10.30 30.07 -0.24
CA ALA A 36 -11.07 30.18 -1.48
C ALA A 36 -11.73 28.81 -1.74
N LEU A 37 -12.97 28.68 -1.26
CA LEU A 37 -13.87 27.58 -1.58
C LEU A 37 -14.12 27.52 -3.09
N VAL A 38 -13.36 26.70 -3.82
CA VAL A 38 -13.82 26.14 -5.10
C VAL A 38 -14.56 24.84 -4.79
N ALA A 39 -15.76 25.00 -4.22
CA ALA A 39 -16.71 23.91 -4.06
C ALA A 39 -17.42 23.69 -5.42
N ILE A 40 -16.86 22.81 -6.25
CA ILE A 40 -17.53 22.30 -7.45
C ILE A 40 -17.36 20.78 -7.43
N GLY A 41 -18.47 20.06 -7.22
CA GLY A 41 -18.50 18.60 -7.20
C GLY A 41 -18.08 17.96 -5.88
N LEU A 42 -18.83 18.19 -4.80
CA LEU A 42 -18.87 17.27 -3.65
C LEU A 42 -19.64 16.01 -4.06
N LEU A 43 -19.03 15.21 -4.95
CA LEU A 43 -19.51 13.87 -5.27
C LEU A 43 -19.18 12.97 -4.08
N ILE A 44 -20.12 12.89 -3.14
CA ILE A 44 -20.04 11.91 -2.05
C ILE A 44 -20.36 10.53 -2.64
N PHE A 45 -19.38 9.98 -3.35
CA PHE A 45 -19.34 8.57 -3.71
C PHE A 45 -19.34 7.75 -2.42
N HIS A 46 -20.53 7.32 -1.99
CA HIS A 46 -20.75 6.35 -0.91
C HIS A 46 -20.31 4.95 -1.37
N CYS A 47 -19.05 4.80 -1.78
CA CYS A 47 -18.33 3.53 -1.77
C CYS A 47 -17.99 3.17 -0.31
N GLY A 48 -19.03 2.96 0.50
CA GLY A 48 -18.96 2.41 1.85
C GLY A 48 -19.17 0.89 1.85
N ASP A 49 -20.03 0.38 0.96
CA ASP A 49 -20.60 -0.97 1.08
C ASP A 49 -19.87 -2.05 0.27
N GLY A 50 -18.61 -1.82 -0.12
CA GLY A 50 -17.84 -2.78 -0.94
C GLY A 50 -18.41 -3.00 -2.35
N LYS A 51 -19.26 -2.10 -2.85
CA LYS A 51 -19.85 -2.14 -4.19
C LYS A 51 -19.35 -0.98 -5.05
N THR A 52 -19.11 -1.26 -6.32
CA THR A 52 -18.85 -0.24 -7.33
C THR A 52 -20.11 0.48 -7.76
N GLN A 53 -19.98 1.76 -8.13
CA GLN A 53 -21.07 2.58 -8.67
C GLN A 53 -20.75 3.02 -10.11
N THR A 54 -21.66 2.80 -11.05
CA THR A 54 -21.54 3.33 -12.42
C THR A 54 -22.17 4.73 -12.49
N ILE A 55 -21.39 5.73 -12.89
CA ILE A 55 -21.83 7.13 -12.90
C ILE A 55 -22.47 7.54 -14.24
N PRO A 56 -23.41 8.50 -14.25
CA PRO A 56 -23.92 9.13 -15.48
C PRO A 56 -22.82 9.79 -16.31
N GLU A 57 -23.01 9.87 -17.63
CA GLU A 57 -22.06 10.54 -18.55
C GLU A 57 -21.92 12.04 -18.26
N SER A 58 -23.00 12.71 -17.85
CA SER A 58 -22.98 14.10 -17.40
C SER A 58 -22.16 14.32 -16.11
N GLU A 59 -22.14 13.31 -15.24
CA GLU A 59 -21.34 13.34 -14.00
C GLU A 59 -19.87 13.10 -14.33
N GLU A 60 -19.56 12.12 -15.19
CA GLU A 60 -18.21 11.89 -15.71
C GLU A 60 -17.62 13.14 -16.36
N ALA A 61 -18.38 13.83 -17.21
CA ALA A 61 -17.96 15.06 -17.86
C ALA A 61 -17.65 16.21 -16.88
N SER A 62 -18.17 16.14 -15.64
CA SER A 62 -17.92 17.12 -14.57
C SER A 62 -16.68 16.80 -13.71
N ILE A 63 -16.10 15.60 -13.83
CA ILE A 63 -14.96 15.18 -13.03
C ILE A 63 -13.74 16.08 -13.29
N ASN A 64 -13.18 16.62 -12.22
CA ASN A 64 -11.93 17.37 -12.29
C ASN A 64 -10.76 16.44 -12.63
N ARG A 65 -10.32 16.44 -13.90
CA ARG A 65 -9.23 15.60 -14.40
C ARG A 65 -7.85 15.82 -13.74
N TYR A 66 -7.70 16.80 -12.85
CA TYR A 66 -6.42 17.11 -12.21
C TYR A 66 -5.71 15.86 -11.61
N TRP A 67 -6.44 14.99 -10.91
CA TRP A 67 -5.83 13.79 -10.31
C TRP A 67 -5.36 12.77 -11.35
N ASN A 68 -6.11 12.61 -12.45
CA ASN A 68 -5.72 11.80 -13.58
C ASN A 68 -4.48 12.37 -14.28
N ASP A 69 -4.45 13.68 -14.54
CA ASP A 69 -3.30 14.36 -15.17
C ASP A 69 -2.05 14.24 -14.29
N ALA A 70 -2.19 14.47 -12.97
CA ALA A 70 -1.10 14.28 -12.00
C ALA A 70 -0.60 12.83 -11.94
N ALA A 71 -1.50 11.84 -11.94
CA ALA A 71 -1.12 10.43 -11.97
C ALA A 71 -0.38 10.06 -13.26
N ARG A 72 -0.82 10.57 -14.42
CA ARG A 72 -0.15 10.40 -15.72
C ARG A 72 1.23 11.07 -15.77
N TYR A 73 1.36 12.26 -15.21
CA TYR A 73 2.62 12.98 -15.06
C TYR A 73 3.64 12.17 -14.25
N LEU A 74 3.24 11.74 -13.05
CA LEU A 74 4.06 10.88 -12.16
C LEU A 74 4.37 9.52 -12.80
N ALA A 75 3.48 9.00 -13.64
CA ALA A 75 3.68 7.77 -14.37
C ALA A 75 4.59 7.94 -15.60
N GLY A 76 5.03 9.16 -15.95
CA GLY A 76 5.75 9.43 -17.19
C GLY A 76 4.97 9.02 -18.45
N MET A 77 3.64 9.18 -18.44
CA MET A 77 2.79 8.95 -19.61
C MET A 77 2.74 10.20 -20.49
N GLU A 78 2.31 10.06 -21.75
CA GLU A 78 2.12 11.23 -22.62
C GLU A 78 1.00 12.15 -22.09
N PRO A 79 1.13 13.48 -22.28
CA PRO A 79 0.10 14.44 -21.91
C PRO A 79 -1.26 14.12 -22.51
N LEU A 80 -2.32 14.50 -21.81
CA LEU A 80 -3.64 14.64 -22.43
C LEU A 80 -3.80 16.06 -23.00
N PRO A 81 -4.59 16.23 -24.08
CA PRO A 81 -5.03 17.56 -24.51
C PRO A 81 -5.64 18.32 -23.33
N ASP A 82 -5.38 19.63 -23.28
CA ASP A 82 -5.91 20.54 -22.26
C ASP A 82 -5.60 20.14 -20.80
N SER A 83 -4.47 19.45 -20.59
CA SER A 83 -3.89 19.20 -19.27
C SER A 83 -3.39 20.50 -18.64
N LYS A 84 -3.76 20.72 -17.37
CA LYS A 84 -3.26 21.86 -16.58
C LYS A 84 -1.75 21.75 -16.29
N LEU A 85 -1.18 20.56 -16.43
CA LEU A 85 0.24 20.27 -16.23
C LEU A 85 1.08 20.39 -17.51
N SER A 86 0.47 20.70 -18.66
CA SER A 86 1.13 20.77 -19.98
C SER A 86 2.44 21.59 -20.00
N ALA A 87 2.46 22.73 -19.29
CA ALA A 87 3.68 23.54 -19.13
C ALA A 87 4.82 22.79 -18.43
N LEU A 88 4.51 21.92 -17.45
CA LEU A 88 5.46 21.09 -16.72
C LEU A 88 5.83 19.82 -17.50
N GLU A 89 4.88 19.25 -18.24
CA GLU A 89 5.05 18.07 -19.09
C GLU A 89 6.02 18.33 -20.27
N SER A 90 6.15 19.59 -20.69
CA SER A 90 7.10 20.01 -21.73
C SER A 90 8.55 20.06 -21.25
N LYS A 91 8.81 20.12 -19.94
CA LYS A 91 10.13 20.38 -19.36
C LYS A 91 11.10 19.19 -19.51
N PRO A 92 12.44 19.43 -19.58
CA PRO A 92 13.43 18.37 -19.79
C PRO A 92 13.38 17.24 -18.74
N GLU A 93 13.12 17.56 -17.48
CA GLU A 93 12.98 16.57 -16.40
C GLU A 93 11.77 15.65 -16.60
N ALA A 94 10.66 16.18 -17.11
CA ALA A 94 9.47 15.39 -17.44
C ALA A 94 9.70 14.52 -18.69
N GLN A 95 10.36 15.05 -19.73
CA GLN A 95 10.73 14.27 -20.92
C GLN A 95 11.65 13.09 -20.57
N LYS A 96 12.69 13.34 -19.75
CA LYS A 96 13.58 12.29 -19.23
C LYS A 96 12.82 11.24 -18.41
N HIS A 97 11.82 11.67 -17.64
CA HIS A 97 10.99 10.77 -16.85
C HIS A 97 10.07 9.90 -17.72
N ARG A 98 9.48 10.45 -18.81
CA ARG A 98 8.76 9.66 -19.81
C ARG A 98 9.66 8.60 -20.45
N ALA A 99 10.87 8.99 -20.88
CA ALA A 99 11.83 8.07 -21.49
C ALA A 99 12.20 6.89 -20.57
N PHE A 100 12.41 7.13 -19.27
CA PHE A 100 12.65 6.06 -18.29
C PHE A 100 11.53 5.02 -18.28
N PHE A 101 10.26 5.45 -18.24
CA PHE A 101 9.14 4.51 -18.23
C PHE A 101 8.88 3.88 -19.60
N GLN A 102 9.16 4.56 -20.70
CA GLN A 102 9.11 3.97 -22.05
C GLN A 102 10.11 2.80 -22.18
N GLU A 103 11.29 2.89 -21.57
CA GLU A 103 12.27 1.79 -21.51
C GLU A 103 11.87 0.69 -20.51
N ALA A 104 11.47 1.07 -19.29
CA ALA A 104 11.29 0.12 -18.18
C ALA A 104 9.93 -0.61 -18.20
N TRP A 105 8.84 0.07 -18.57
CA TRP A 105 7.48 -0.46 -18.42
C TRP A 105 7.16 -1.69 -19.29
N PRO A 106 7.63 -1.83 -20.55
CA PRO A 106 7.32 -2.99 -21.38
C PRO A 106 7.71 -4.34 -20.76
N ARG A 107 8.82 -4.39 -20.01
CA ARG A 107 9.26 -5.60 -19.29
C ARG A 107 8.33 -5.94 -18.12
N VAL A 108 7.79 -4.91 -17.45
CA VAL A 108 6.80 -5.07 -16.38
C VAL A 108 5.50 -5.60 -16.95
N ASP A 109 4.96 -4.97 -18.00
CA ASP A 109 3.69 -5.36 -18.61
C ASP A 109 3.75 -6.76 -19.24
N GLN A 110 4.89 -7.16 -19.82
CA GLN A 110 5.11 -8.54 -20.27
C GLN A 110 4.94 -9.54 -19.11
N LYS A 111 5.57 -9.28 -17.95
CA LYS A 111 5.40 -10.13 -16.76
C LYS A 111 3.96 -10.12 -16.23
N MET A 112 3.33 -8.94 -16.13
CA MET A 112 1.94 -8.83 -15.69
C MET A 112 0.98 -9.54 -16.65
N THR A 113 1.31 -9.63 -17.95
CA THR A 113 0.52 -10.40 -18.93
C THR A 113 0.56 -11.90 -18.66
N VAL A 114 1.74 -12.47 -18.36
CA VAL A 114 1.86 -13.88 -17.95
C VAL A 114 1.04 -14.15 -16.68
N MET A 115 1.14 -13.25 -15.69
CA MET A 115 0.40 -13.35 -14.42
C MET A 115 -1.12 -13.23 -14.62
N ARG A 116 -1.61 -12.30 -15.47
CA ARG A 116 -3.03 -12.17 -15.83
C ARG A 116 -3.58 -13.43 -16.50
N ASN A 117 -2.80 -14.05 -17.39
CA ASN A 117 -3.21 -15.26 -18.10
C ASN A 117 -3.32 -16.45 -17.15
N TRP A 118 -2.32 -16.66 -16.29
CA TRP A 118 -2.39 -17.65 -15.21
C TRP A 118 -3.55 -17.39 -14.25
N ALA A 119 -3.80 -16.13 -13.88
CA ALA A 119 -4.88 -15.77 -12.96
C ALA A 119 -6.27 -16.11 -13.51
N ARG A 120 -6.45 -15.97 -14.83
CA ARG A 120 -7.71 -16.29 -15.54
C ARG A 120 -8.00 -17.80 -15.61
N SER A 121 -6.98 -18.67 -15.53
CA SER A 121 -7.17 -20.13 -15.54
C SER A 121 -7.18 -20.74 -14.13
N GLU A 122 -6.32 -20.28 -13.24
CA GLU A 122 -6.05 -20.97 -11.97
C GLU A 122 -6.87 -20.48 -10.77
N ILE A 123 -7.29 -19.21 -10.77
CA ILE A 123 -7.99 -18.56 -9.65
C ILE A 123 -9.25 -17.79 -10.09
N LEU A 124 -9.90 -18.24 -11.18
CA LEU A 124 -11.09 -17.62 -11.73
C LEU A 124 -12.22 -17.49 -10.68
N ASP A 125 -12.33 -18.48 -9.81
CA ASP A 125 -13.27 -18.54 -8.69
C ASP A 125 -13.09 -17.39 -7.68
N ALA A 126 -11.85 -17.07 -7.31
CA ALA A 126 -11.55 -15.89 -6.50
C ALA A 126 -11.73 -14.59 -7.32
N ARG A 127 -11.20 -14.58 -8.55
CA ARG A 127 -11.11 -13.39 -9.42
C ARG A 127 -12.46 -12.85 -9.88
N ALA A 128 -13.45 -13.71 -10.07
CA ALA A 128 -14.80 -13.35 -10.51
C ALA A 128 -15.83 -13.23 -9.37
N SER A 129 -15.38 -13.23 -8.10
CA SER A 129 -16.28 -13.27 -6.95
C SER A 129 -16.96 -11.95 -6.58
N GLU A 130 -16.59 -10.83 -7.24
CA GLU A 130 -17.03 -9.46 -6.93
C GLU A 130 -16.81 -9.03 -5.46
N ARG A 131 -15.90 -9.71 -4.75
CA ARG A 131 -15.58 -9.44 -3.34
C ARG A 131 -14.53 -8.35 -3.19
N THR A 132 -14.58 -7.65 -2.06
CA THR A 132 -13.51 -6.77 -1.59
C THR A 132 -12.18 -7.53 -1.56
N ILE A 133 -11.14 -6.93 -2.15
CA ILE A 133 -9.80 -7.52 -2.18
C ILE A 133 -8.97 -6.97 -1.04
N PHE A 134 -8.51 -7.83 -0.14
CA PHE A 134 -7.79 -7.44 1.07
C PHE A 134 -6.29 -7.82 0.95
N TYR A 135 -5.39 -6.86 1.11
CA TYR A 135 -3.94 -7.05 0.99
C TYR A 135 -3.19 -6.49 2.21
N PRO A 136 -3.09 -7.29 3.29
CA PRO A 136 -2.31 -6.93 4.47
C PRO A 136 -0.80 -6.90 4.16
N PHE A 137 -0.07 -6.00 4.83
CA PHE A 137 1.38 -5.83 4.70
C PHE A 137 1.88 -5.51 3.28
N SER A 138 1.08 -4.79 2.49
CA SER A 138 1.23 -4.64 1.04
C SER A 138 2.23 -3.58 0.57
N GLY A 139 2.50 -2.56 1.40
CA GLY A 139 3.15 -1.35 0.91
C GLY A 139 2.34 -0.71 -0.24
N PRO A 140 2.98 -0.12 -1.27
CA PRO A 140 2.28 0.52 -2.39
C PRO A 140 1.98 -0.45 -3.55
N ASP A 141 1.95 -1.76 -3.32
CA ASP A 141 1.92 -2.79 -4.36
C ASP A 141 0.52 -3.03 -4.99
N PHE A 142 -0.10 -1.95 -5.47
CA PHE A 142 -1.34 -2.02 -6.24
C PHE A 142 -1.17 -2.81 -7.55
N LEU A 143 0.04 -2.81 -8.14
CA LEU A 143 0.31 -3.47 -9.42
C LEU A 143 0.05 -4.99 -9.39
N ASN A 144 0.63 -5.72 -8.43
CA ASN A 144 0.38 -7.16 -8.34
C ASN A 144 -1.07 -7.44 -7.94
N LEU A 145 -1.63 -6.64 -7.03
CA LEU A 145 -3.02 -6.75 -6.57
C LEU A 145 -4.01 -6.68 -7.73
N PHE A 146 -3.94 -5.61 -8.52
CA PHE A 146 -4.82 -5.36 -9.67
C PHE A 146 -4.51 -6.31 -10.85
N THR A 147 -3.29 -6.85 -10.95
CA THR A 147 -2.95 -7.89 -11.94
C THR A 147 -3.72 -9.18 -11.68
N PHE A 148 -3.79 -9.63 -10.42
CA PHE A 148 -4.52 -10.85 -10.03
C PHE A 148 -6.04 -10.63 -9.95
N PHE A 149 -6.50 -9.48 -9.42
CA PHE A 149 -7.90 -9.25 -9.05
C PHE A 149 -8.50 -7.91 -9.57
N PRO A 150 -8.42 -7.58 -10.88
CA PRO A 150 -8.87 -6.28 -11.40
C PRO A 150 -10.39 -6.07 -11.38
N GLU A 151 -11.17 -7.12 -11.13
CA GLU A 151 -12.64 -7.03 -11.01
C GLU A 151 -13.11 -6.81 -9.56
N GLY A 152 -12.18 -6.66 -8.60
CA GLY A 152 -12.51 -6.29 -7.24
C GLY A 152 -13.15 -4.89 -7.19
N PRO A 153 -14.32 -4.71 -6.55
CA PRO A 153 -14.97 -3.40 -6.46
C PRO A 153 -14.28 -2.44 -5.48
N GLU A 154 -13.76 -2.99 -4.39
CA GLU A 154 -12.98 -2.28 -3.38
C GLU A 154 -11.68 -3.05 -3.08
N TYR A 155 -10.60 -2.30 -2.87
CA TYR A 155 -9.27 -2.81 -2.54
C TYR A 155 -8.82 -2.20 -1.22
N ILE A 156 -8.57 -3.05 -0.22
CA ILE A 156 -8.10 -2.63 1.11
C ILE A 156 -6.66 -3.08 1.27
N MET A 157 -5.75 -2.12 1.33
CA MET A 157 -4.33 -2.33 1.54
C MET A 157 -3.91 -1.75 2.90
N PHE A 158 -2.94 -2.35 3.59
CA PHE A 158 -2.29 -1.68 4.71
C PHE A 158 -0.81 -2.03 4.86
N GLY A 159 -0.09 -1.15 5.53
CA GLY A 159 1.30 -1.32 5.95
C GLY A 159 1.62 -0.46 7.16
N LEU A 160 2.91 -0.28 7.45
CA LEU A 160 3.38 0.67 8.47
C LEU A 160 3.76 2.02 7.86
N GLU A 161 3.92 2.08 6.54
CA GLU A 161 4.35 3.27 5.83
C GLU A 161 3.28 4.36 5.92
N PRO A 162 3.65 5.64 6.00
CA PRO A 162 2.68 6.72 5.98
C PRO A 162 1.90 6.73 4.65
N PRO A 163 0.58 7.02 4.65
CA PRO A 163 -0.19 7.10 3.41
C PRO A 163 0.37 8.18 2.47
N GLY A 164 0.87 9.27 3.06
CA GLY A 164 1.31 10.47 2.35
C GLY A 164 0.14 11.41 2.06
N GLU A 165 0.45 12.56 1.48
CA GLU A 165 -0.53 13.43 0.84
C GLU A 165 -0.38 13.27 -0.68
N PRO A 166 -1.48 13.33 -1.45
CA PRO A 166 -1.39 13.28 -2.90
C PRO A 166 -0.76 14.58 -3.42
N PRO A 167 0.34 14.51 -4.20
CA PRO A 167 1.14 15.67 -4.52
C PRO A 167 0.41 16.63 -5.46
N ARG A 168 0.44 17.92 -5.12
CA ARG A 168 0.14 19.00 -6.07
C ARG A 168 1.39 19.26 -6.91
N ILE A 169 1.34 18.95 -8.20
CA ILE A 169 2.54 18.91 -9.05
C ILE A 169 3.10 20.31 -9.28
N GLU A 170 2.22 21.32 -9.32
CA GLU A 170 2.57 22.74 -9.41
C GLU A 170 3.21 23.27 -8.12
N ASP A 171 2.87 22.70 -6.96
CA ASP A 171 3.42 23.08 -5.65
C ASP A 171 4.83 22.50 -5.41
N ILE A 172 5.30 21.56 -6.25
CA ILE A 172 6.67 21.03 -6.21
C ILE A 172 7.64 22.10 -6.73
N PRO A 173 8.60 22.59 -5.91
CA PRO A 173 9.57 23.60 -6.33
C PRO A 173 10.34 23.17 -7.59
N GLU A 174 10.56 24.10 -8.52
CA GLU A 174 11.25 23.81 -9.80
C GLU A 174 12.64 23.20 -9.59
N ALA A 175 13.37 23.65 -8.56
CA ALA A 175 14.68 23.11 -8.18
C ALA A 175 14.63 21.64 -7.69
N ASP A 176 13.52 21.21 -7.07
CA ASP A 176 13.38 19.87 -6.50
C ASP A 176 12.71 18.88 -7.45
N ARG A 177 11.93 19.35 -8.44
CA ARG A 177 11.13 18.51 -9.34
C ARG A 177 11.93 17.40 -10.03
N ALA A 178 13.14 17.68 -10.49
CA ALA A 178 14.01 16.67 -11.09
C ALA A 178 14.44 15.59 -10.07
N SER A 179 14.66 15.95 -8.81
CA SER A 179 14.94 15.00 -7.72
C SER A 179 13.68 14.19 -7.35
N TYR A 180 12.52 14.86 -7.30
CA TYR A 180 11.23 14.24 -7.01
C TYR A 180 10.92 13.12 -8.02
N LEU A 181 11.01 13.41 -9.32
CA LEU A 181 10.82 12.42 -10.38
C LEU A 181 11.89 11.32 -10.36
N ALA A 182 13.12 11.62 -9.94
CA ALA A 182 14.15 10.60 -9.74
C ALA A 182 13.81 9.65 -8.58
N ASN A 183 13.25 10.14 -7.47
CA ASN A 183 12.80 9.31 -6.36
C ASN A 183 11.62 8.40 -6.75
N ILE A 184 10.70 8.87 -7.59
CA ILE A 184 9.68 7.99 -8.21
C ILE A 184 10.36 6.87 -9.03
N GLN A 185 11.36 7.19 -9.85
CA GLN A 185 12.08 6.17 -10.62
C GLN A 185 12.81 5.15 -9.71
N LEU A 186 13.41 5.61 -8.61
CA LEU A 186 14.08 4.74 -7.63
C LEU A 186 13.10 3.79 -6.94
N SER A 187 11.95 4.28 -6.46
CA SER A 187 10.96 3.41 -5.83
C SER A 187 10.42 2.34 -6.79
N MET A 188 10.28 2.68 -8.08
CA MET A 188 9.89 1.74 -9.13
C MET A 188 10.99 0.73 -9.51
N LYS A 189 12.26 0.96 -9.18
CA LYS A 189 13.33 -0.05 -9.39
C LYS A 189 13.10 -1.31 -8.54
N SER A 190 12.50 -1.18 -7.36
CA SER A 190 12.20 -2.32 -6.50
C SER A 190 11.19 -3.29 -7.14
N ILE A 191 10.07 -2.78 -7.67
CA ILE A 191 9.08 -3.65 -8.33
C ILE A 191 9.60 -4.26 -9.64
N THR A 192 10.35 -3.48 -10.42
CA THR A 192 10.87 -3.90 -11.73
C THR A 192 12.01 -4.91 -11.64
N ALA A 193 12.88 -4.79 -10.63
CA ALA A 193 13.99 -5.73 -10.41
C ALA A 193 13.61 -6.95 -9.56
N PHE A 194 12.70 -6.79 -8.58
CA PHE A 194 12.43 -7.82 -7.57
C PHE A 194 10.95 -8.21 -7.44
N SER A 195 10.00 -7.47 -8.02
CA SER A 195 8.55 -7.75 -7.91
C SER A 195 7.97 -7.72 -6.48
N PHE A 196 8.72 -7.16 -5.54
CA PHE A 196 8.26 -6.76 -4.21
C PHE A 196 9.07 -5.55 -3.73
N TYR A 197 8.55 -4.85 -2.72
CA TYR A 197 9.26 -3.76 -2.07
C TYR A 197 10.03 -4.27 -0.85
N ARG A 198 11.26 -3.79 -0.67
CA ARG A 198 12.10 -4.15 0.48
C ARG A 198 11.84 -3.14 1.60
N THR A 199 11.37 -3.59 2.77
CA THR A 199 11.00 -2.74 3.92
C THR A 199 12.07 -1.75 4.37
N LEU A 200 13.36 -2.10 4.24
CA LEU A 200 14.47 -1.18 4.52
C LEU A 200 14.55 -0.06 3.48
N SER A 201 14.48 -0.40 2.19
CA SER A 201 14.44 0.57 1.09
C SER A 201 13.18 1.42 1.14
N MET A 202 12.02 0.89 1.54
CA MET A 202 10.78 1.67 1.66
C MET A 202 10.88 2.83 2.66
N ARG A 203 11.65 2.68 3.75
CA ARG A 203 11.92 3.78 4.68
C ARG A 203 12.82 4.87 4.06
N GLU A 204 13.69 4.50 3.13
CA GLU A 204 14.57 5.45 2.42
C GLU A 204 13.83 6.09 1.23
N ASP A 205 13.05 5.30 0.48
CA ASP A 205 12.29 5.69 -0.72
C ASP A 205 11.08 6.59 -0.40
N PHE A 206 10.33 6.30 0.68
CA PHE A 206 9.03 6.92 1.00
C PHE A 206 8.98 7.68 2.33
N ASN A 207 10.11 7.84 3.02
CA ASN A 207 10.20 8.66 4.24
C ASN A 207 11.47 9.53 4.18
N ASN A 208 11.62 10.26 3.07
CA ASN A 208 12.57 11.35 2.89
C ASN A 208 11.83 12.65 2.53
N ASP A 209 12.46 13.80 2.75
CA ASP A 209 11.86 15.14 2.55
C ASP A 209 11.38 15.41 1.11
N LYS A 210 11.80 14.59 0.13
CA LYS A 210 11.51 14.75 -1.29
C LYS A 210 10.49 13.77 -1.84
N LEU A 211 10.16 12.69 -1.11
CA LEU A 211 9.09 11.76 -1.45
C LEU A 211 8.54 11.15 -0.15
N TYR A 212 7.40 11.67 0.31
CA TYR A 212 6.78 11.28 1.57
C TYR A 212 5.49 10.48 1.34
N GLY A 213 5.47 9.26 1.86
CA GLY A 213 4.36 8.34 1.80
C GLY A 213 4.15 7.67 0.46
N LEU A 214 3.15 6.78 0.43
CA LEU A 214 2.92 5.85 -0.67
C LEU A 214 2.07 6.42 -1.81
N ALA A 215 1.34 7.51 -1.57
CA ALA A 215 0.38 8.05 -2.53
C ALA A 215 0.94 8.26 -3.95
N PRO A 216 2.13 8.85 -4.16
CA PRO A 216 2.67 9.04 -5.51
C PRO A 216 2.94 7.71 -6.24
N ALA A 217 3.42 6.68 -5.54
CA ALA A 217 3.66 5.37 -6.13
C ALA A 217 2.36 4.63 -6.49
N ILE A 218 1.33 4.75 -5.65
CA ILE A 218 0.01 4.18 -5.95
C ILE A 218 -0.63 4.88 -7.16
N MET A 219 -0.53 6.21 -7.26
CA MET A 219 -0.98 6.97 -8.43
C MET A 219 -0.30 6.52 -9.72
N VAL A 220 1.02 6.28 -9.68
CA VAL A 220 1.77 5.72 -10.82
C VAL A 220 1.19 4.39 -11.26
N TYR A 221 0.92 3.48 -10.32
CA TYR A 221 0.38 2.17 -10.67
C TYR A 221 -1.03 2.24 -11.23
N ILE A 222 -1.93 3.03 -10.64
CA ILE A 222 -3.30 3.21 -11.15
C ILE A 222 -3.26 3.67 -12.62
N ALA A 223 -2.48 4.71 -12.93
CA ALA A 223 -2.33 5.20 -14.30
C ALA A 223 -1.68 4.16 -15.24
N ARG A 224 -0.64 3.48 -14.78
CA ARG A 224 0.11 2.49 -15.58
C ARG A 224 -0.59 1.15 -15.79
N THR A 225 -1.57 0.79 -14.96
CA THR A 225 -2.49 -0.33 -15.23
C THR A 225 -3.67 0.06 -16.13
N GLY A 226 -3.66 1.27 -16.71
CA GLY A 226 -4.68 1.73 -17.66
C GLY A 226 -5.93 2.33 -17.01
N ASN A 227 -5.91 2.64 -15.71
CA ASN A 227 -7.02 3.25 -15.02
C ASN A 227 -6.90 4.79 -14.99
N ARG A 228 -8.04 5.46 -14.86
CA ARG A 228 -8.17 6.92 -14.76
C ARG A 228 -8.45 7.29 -13.30
N LEU A 229 -7.60 8.12 -12.71
CA LEU A 229 -7.74 8.51 -11.31
C LEU A 229 -8.74 9.67 -11.17
N VAL A 230 -9.84 9.43 -10.46
CA VAL A 230 -10.97 10.35 -10.29
C VAL A 230 -10.76 11.26 -9.08
N ASN A 231 -10.45 10.67 -7.92
CA ASN A 231 -10.27 11.40 -6.67
C ASN A 231 -9.14 10.78 -5.84
N VAL A 232 -8.48 11.63 -5.04
CA VAL A 232 -7.59 11.19 -3.96
C VAL A 232 -7.83 12.04 -2.72
N GLU A 233 -8.06 11.38 -1.59
CA GLU A 233 -8.41 12.05 -0.34
C GLU A 233 -7.88 11.29 0.88
N SER A 234 -7.54 12.01 1.95
CA SER A 234 -7.28 11.41 3.26
C SER A 234 -8.56 10.78 3.81
N VAL A 235 -8.41 9.65 4.49
CA VAL A 235 -9.50 8.97 5.21
C VAL A 235 -8.99 8.45 6.55
N TYR A 236 -9.90 8.04 7.43
CA TYR A 236 -9.54 7.30 8.64
C TYR A 236 -10.63 6.32 9.07
N VAL A 237 -10.26 5.20 9.71
CA VAL A 237 -11.22 4.37 10.45
C VAL A 237 -11.41 4.96 11.84
N GLY A 238 -12.64 5.38 12.14
CA GLY A 238 -13.05 5.96 13.43
C GLY A 238 -13.23 4.89 14.51
N LYS A 239 -13.45 5.31 15.76
CA LYS A 239 -13.69 4.38 16.89
C LYS A 239 -15.04 3.64 16.83
N ASP A 240 -15.89 4.06 15.90
CA ASP A 240 -17.16 3.43 15.50
C ASP A 240 -16.97 2.24 14.55
N GLY A 241 -15.76 2.02 14.02
CA GLY A 241 -15.48 0.99 13.01
C GLY A 241 -15.76 1.45 11.57
N GLU A 242 -16.14 2.71 11.38
CA GLU A 242 -16.55 3.25 10.08
C GLU A 242 -15.43 4.03 9.38
N LEU A 243 -15.55 4.16 8.05
CA LEU A 243 -14.61 4.91 7.22
C LEU A 243 -15.05 6.36 7.04
N HIS A 244 -14.27 7.28 7.60
CA HIS A 244 -14.52 8.73 7.54
C HIS A 244 -13.59 9.42 6.55
N VAL A 245 -14.07 10.48 5.89
CA VAL A 245 -13.26 11.32 5.00
C VAL A 245 -12.58 12.44 5.80
N GLY A 246 -11.32 12.71 5.48
CA GLY A 246 -10.48 13.75 6.09
C GLY A 246 -9.30 13.18 6.87
N MET A 247 -8.61 14.06 7.60
CA MET A 247 -7.52 13.64 8.50
C MET A 247 -8.09 13.11 9.82
N ALA A 248 -7.49 12.03 10.33
CA ALA A 248 -7.74 11.50 11.67
C ALA A 248 -7.79 12.62 12.74
N PRO A 249 -8.89 12.81 13.49
CA PRO A 249 -9.05 13.90 14.46
C PRO A 249 -7.90 13.98 15.47
N SER A 250 -7.41 12.84 15.97
CA SER A 250 -6.30 12.81 16.92
C SER A 250 -4.95 13.24 16.34
N ALA A 251 -4.81 13.35 15.01
CA ALA A 251 -3.62 13.87 14.33
C ALA A 251 -3.67 15.38 14.07
N GLN A 252 -4.86 16.00 14.09
CA GLN A 252 -5.05 17.41 13.74
C GLN A 252 -4.41 18.34 14.78
N GLY A 253 -3.72 19.39 14.31
CA GLY A 253 -3.10 20.40 15.18
C GLY A 253 -1.91 19.93 16.02
N LYS A 254 -1.49 18.66 15.95
CA LYS A 254 -0.35 18.12 16.68
C LYS A 254 0.92 18.10 15.83
N GLN A 255 2.06 18.40 16.45
CA GLN A 255 3.36 18.08 15.86
C GLN A 255 3.60 16.57 15.99
N LEU A 256 3.44 15.84 14.89
CA LEU A 256 3.66 14.39 14.86
C LEU A 256 5.16 14.05 14.97
N PRO A 257 5.54 12.95 15.67
CA PRO A 257 6.92 12.48 15.74
C PRO A 257 7.57 12.29 14.36
N ALA A 258 8.87 12.57 14.23
CA ALA A 258 9.56 12.39 12.95
C ALA A 258 9.50 10.92 12.46
N ASP A 259 9.77 9.95 13.34
CA ASP A 259 9.63 8.51 13.03
C ASP A 259 8.14 8.11 12.90
N PHE A 260 7.80 7.47 11.78
CA PHE A 260 6.42 7.11 11.46
C PHE A 260 5.82 6.06 12.41
N LYS A 261 6.62 5.14 12.99
CA LYS A 261 6.10 4.14 13.94
C LYS A 261 5.66 4.82 15.24
N ALA A 262 6.41 5.82 15.69
CA ALA A 262 6.00 6.67 16.80
C ALA A 262 4.74 7.50 16.48
N ARG A 263 4.49 7.90 15.22
CA ARG A 263 3.21 8.54 14.83
C ARG A 263 2.03 7.57 15.01
N LEU A 264 2.19 6.31 14.63
CA LEU A 264 1.14 5.30 14.75
C LEU A 264 0.68 5.10 16.20
N ASP A 265 1.58 5.22 17.18
CA ASP A 265 1.23 5.13 18.61
C ASP A 265 0.53 6.40 19.16
N VAL A 266 0.63 7.54 18.48
CA VAL A 266 0.02 8.84 18.89
C VAL A 266 -1.33 9.10 18.23
N ILE A 267 -1.53 8.63 16.99
CA ILE A 267 -2.81 8.73 16.29
C ILE A 267 -3.71 7.59 16.79
N GLU A 268 -4.89 7.93 17.31
CA GLU A 268 -5.85 6.98 17.87
C GLU A 268 -6.61 6.27 16.75
N GLU A 269 -7.20 7.02 15.82
CA GLU A 269 -7.88 6.46 14.63
C GLU A 269 -6.87 5.74 13.71
N ILE A 270 -7.37 4.99 12.71
CA ILE A 270 -6.48 4.40 11.69
C ILE A 270 -6.37 5.34 10.50
N PRO A 271 -5.27 6.09 10.31
CA PRO A 271 -5.13 6.99 9.17
C PRO A 271 -4.92 6.23 7.87
N GLY A 272 -5.49 6.74 6.78
CA GLY A 272 -5.35 6.20 5.44
C GLY A 272 -5.50 7.23 4.34
N ILE A 273 -5.47 6.74 3.11
CA ILE A 273 -5.72 7.52 1.90
C ILE A 273 -6.54 6.68 0.93
N ARG A 274 -7.59 7.28 0.35
CA ARG A 274 -8.48 6.65 -0.63
C ARG A 274 -8.20 7.20 -2.02
N PHE A 275 -8.13 6.31 -3.00
CA PHE A 275 -8.06 6.58 -4.43
C PHE A 275 -9.33 6.04 -5.08
N GLN A 276 -10.07 6.89 -5.76
CA GLN A 276 -11.20 6.48 -6.59
C GLN A 276 -10.76 6.51 -8.04
N PHE A 277 -11.02 5.44 -8.79
CA PHE A 277 -10.58 5.32 -10.18
C PHE A 277 -11.62 4.61 -11.03
N MET A 278 -11.55 4.83 -12.35
CA MET A 278 -12.34 4.11 -13.35
C MET A 278 -11.41 3.38 -14.31
N LYS A 279 -11.83 2.23 -14.85
CA LYS A 279 -11.10 1.54 -15.92
C LYS A 279 -11.16 2.37 -17.22
N ALA A 280 -10.30 2.07 -18.19
CA ALA A 280 -10.40 2.66 -19.52
C ALA A 280 -11.75 2.31 -20.17
N ASN A 281 -12.45 3.33 -20.70
CA ASN A 281 -13.77 3.22 -21.32
C ASN A 281 -14.90 2.69 -20.41
N ASP A 282 -14.67 2.71 -19.09
CA ASP A 282 -15.62 2.31 -18.06
C ASP A 282 -16.07 3.54 -17.25
N ARG A 283 -17.33 3.56 -16.81
CA ARG A 283 -17.92 4.57 -15.90
C ARG A 283 -18.13 4.05 -14.48
N THR A 284 -17.74 2.80 -14.22
CA THR A 284 -17.77 2.17 -12.91
C THR A 284 -16.61 2.67 -12.07
N VAL A 285 -16.92 3.25 -10.91
CA VAL A 285 -15.96 3.76 -9.92
C VAL A 285 -15.56 2.65 -8.96
N TYR A 286 -14.26 2.38 -8.91
CA TYR A 286 -13.59 1.44 -8.02
C TYR A 286 -12.87 2.21 -6.91
N SER A 287 -12.79 1.63 -5.71
CA SER A 287 -12.16 2.25 -4.54
C SER A 287 -10.92 1.49 -4.11
N LEU A 288 -9.79 2.17 -3.96
CA LEU A 288 -8.59 1.64 -3.29
C LEU A 288 -8.35 2.46 -2.02
N VAL A 289 -8.23 1.81 -0.87
CA VAL A 289 -7.86 2.45 0.39
C VAL A 289 -6.57 1.82 0.92
N TYR A 290 -5.57 2.66 1.19
CA TYR A 290 -4.37 2.26 1.92
C TYR A 290 -4.40 2.82 3.34
N PHE A 291 -4.24 1.95 4.35
CA PHE A 291 -4.14 2.32 5.76
C PHE A 291 -2.72 2.18 6.31
N SER A 292 -2.37 3.05 7.25
CA SER A 292 -1.13 2.97 8.02
C SER A 292 -1.45 2.53 9.45
N VAL A 293 -1.07 1.30 9.80
CA VAL A 293 -1.51 0.65 11.06
C VAL A 293 -0.52 -0.40 11.54
N ASN A 294 -0.22 -0.37 12.84
CA ASN A 294 0.52 -1.44 13.49
C ASN A 294 -0.46 -2.50 14.02
N VAL A 295 -0.43 -3.69 13.39
CA VAL A 295 -1.31 -4.82 13.70
C VAL A 295 -0.64 -5.90 14.56
N ALA A 296 0.47 -5.59 15.24
CA ALA A 296 0.97 -6.44 16.32
C ALA A 296 -0.09 -6.56 17.42
N ASP A 297 -0.22 -7.74 18.05
CA ASP A 297 -1.39 -8.06 18.88
C ASP A 297 -1.62 -7.05 20.02
N ASP A 298 -0.55 -6.52 20.62
CA ASP A 298 -0.59 -5.52 21.70
C ASP A 298 -1.03 -4.11 21.27
N ARG A 299 -1.12 -3.86 19.95
CA ARG A 299 -1.70 -2.66 19.33
C ARG A 299 -3.06 -2.96 18.73
N PHE A 300 -3.19 -4.06 17.99
CA PHE A 300 -4.42 -4.44 17.29
C PHE A 300 -5.60 -4.62 18.26
N VAL A 301 -5.39 -5.31 19.38
CA VAL A 301 -6.43 -5.49 20.42
C VAL A 301 -6.85 -4.17 21.08
N LYS A 302 -5.98 -3.14 21.08
CA LYS A 302 -6.31 -1.80 21.60
C LYS A 302 -7.06 -0.93 20.58
N ARG A 303 -7.19 -1.39 19.33
CA ARG A 303 -7.84 -0.67 18.22
C ARG A 303 -8.86 -1.57 17.50
N PRO A 304 -9.87 -2.09 18.23
CA PRO A 304 -10.82 -3.07 17.68
C PRO A 304 -11.61 -2.55 16.48
N TRP A 305 -11.73 -1.22 16.32
CA TRP A 305 -12.37 -0.60 15.16
C TRP A 305 -11.72 -0.98 13.82
N PHE A 306 -10.42 -1.30 13.78
CA PHE A 306 -9.83 -1.81 12.54
C PHE A 306 -10.29 -3.23 12.20
N ALA A 307 -10.47 -4.08 13.21
CA ALA A 307 -11.08 -5.40 13.00
C ALA A 307 -12.55 -5.25 12.56
N GLN A 308 -13.34 -4.41 13.25
CA GLN A 308 -14.73 -4.11 12.88
C GLN A 308 -14.88 -3.62 11.42
N TYR A 309 -13.99 -2.73 10.97
CA TYR A 309 -13.93 -2.28 9.59
C TYR A 309 -13.55 -3.39 8.60
N LEU A 310 -12.67 -4.33 8.97
CA LEU A 310 -12.35 -5.48 8.11
C LEU A 310 -13.50 -6.50 8.06
N GLU A 311 -14.20 -6.68 9.18
CA GLU A 311 -15.37 -7.57 9.30
C GLU A 311 -16.55 -7.09 8.45
N SER A 312 -16.84 -5.78 8.43
CA SER A 312 -17.91 -5.21 7.59
C SER A 312 -17.66 -5.33 6.08
N LYS A 313 -16.43 -5.71 5.69
CA LYS A 313 -15.99 -5.91 4.30
C LYS A 313 -15.90 -7.38 3.90
N GLY A 314 -16.12 -8.29 4.86
CA GLY A 314 -16.14 -9.73 4.63
C GLY A 314 -17.42 -10.22 3.93
N PRO A 315 -17.38 -11.38 3.23
CA PRO A 315 -16.19 -12.17 2.97
C PRO A 315 -15.32 -11.59 1.83
N THR A 316 -14.00 -11.56 2.03
CA THR A 316 -13.00 -10.98 1.12
C THR A 316 -12.31 -12.03 0.24
N VAL A 317 -11.63 -11.56 -0.80
CA VAL A 317 -10.47 -12.25 -1.38
C VAL A 317 -9.20 -11.64 -0.81
N THR A 318 -8.45 -12.41 -0.04
CA THR A 318 -7.21 -11.93 0.56
C THR A 318 -5.99 -12.33 -0.26
N TYR A 319 -5.09 -11.37 -0.49
CA TYR A 319 -3.81 -11.55 -1.15
C TYR A 319 -2.68 -11.22 -0.19
N ILE A 320 -1.63 -12.05 -0.10
CA ILE A 320 -0.50 -11.83 0.81
C ILE A 320 0.81 -12.11 0.07
N LYS A 321 1.73 -11.16 0.10
CA LYS A 321 3.07 -11.29 -0.52
C LYS A 321 4.08 -10.41 0.21
N ALA A 322 5.30 -10.92 0.33
CA ALA A 322 6.46 -10.31 0.95
C ALA A 322 6.20 -9.81 2.39
N ALA A 323 5.25 -10.42 3.11
CA ALA A 323 4.74 -9.99 4.41
C ALA A 323 5.72 -10.24 5.58
N SER A 324 7.02 -10.34 5.30
CA SER A 324 8.14 -10.47 6.24
C SER A 324 7.98 -11.61 7.27
N TYR A 325 7.18 -12.64 6.95
CA TYR A 325 6.84 -13.75 7.85
C TYR A 325 6.19 -13.28 9.16
N LEU A 326 5.56 -12.10 9.18
CA LEU A 326 5.02 -11.49 10.42
C LEU A 326 3.99 -12.42 11.09
N MET A 327 3.10 -13.02 10.31
CA MET A 327 2.07 -13.95 10.81
C MET A 327 2.60 -15.35 11.21
N HIS A 328 3.92 -15.59 11.12
CA HIS A 328 4.55 -16.76 11.74
C HIS A 328 4.85 -16.53 13.23
N TYR A 329 5.01 -15.28 13.67
CA TYR A 329 5.29 -14.96 15.06
C TYR A 329 4.03 -15.10 15.94
N PRO A 330 4.16 -15.50 17.22
CA PRO A 330 3.03 -15.59 18.14
C PRO A 330 2.33 -14.25 18.43
N TYR A 331 3.03 -13.11 18.29
CA TYR A 331 2.51 -11.76 18.59
C TYR A 331 1.89 -11.03 17.37
N PHE A 332 1.57 -11.80 16.33
CA PHE A 332 0.68 -11.41 15.23
C PHE A 332 -0.44 -12.45 15.07
N SER A 333 -0.86 -13.13 16.16
CA SER A 333 -1.91 -14.14 16.08
C SER A 333 -3.26 -13.50 15.75
N LYS A 334 -3.53 -12.28 16.22
CA LYS A 334 -4.85 -11.64 16.09
C LYS A 334 -5.15 -11.16 14.69
N ILE A 335 -4.17 -10.58 13.99
CA ILE A 335 -4.33 -10.29 12.56
C ILE A 335 -4.41 -11.58 11.71
N ARG A 336 -3.73 -12.66 12.12
CA ARG A 336 -3.81 -13.97 11.45
C ARG A 336 -5.18 -14.65 11.66
N GLU A 337 -5.76 -14.51 12.83
CA GLU A 337 -7.13 -14.93 13.15
C GLU A 337 -8.13 -14.10 12.32
N GLU A 338 -7.97 -12.76 12.28
CA GLU A 338 -8.86 -11.87 11.53
C GLU A 338 -8.84 -12.14 10.03
N VAL A 339 -7.66 -12.32 9.42
CA VAL A 339 -7.54 -12.71 8.01
C VAL A 339 -8.37 -13.97 7.70
N GLN A 340 -8.26 -15.02 8.51
CA GLN A 340 -9.02 -16.26 8.28
C GLN A 340 -10.54 -16.11 8.51
N LYS A 341 -10.92 -15.22 9.44
CA LYS A 341 -12.31 -14.88 9.73
C LYS A 341 -12.95 -14.19 8.52
N VAL A 342 -12.35 -13.12 8.02
CA VAL A 342 -12.94 -12.28 6.95
C VAL A 342 -12.76 -12.83 5.54
N SER A 343 -11.87 -13.81 5.28
CA SER A 343 -11.65 -14.33 3.93
C SER A 343 -12.60 -15.46 3.52
N ALA A 344 -13.06 -15.44 2.26
CA ALA A 344 -13.50 -16.65 1.54
C ALA A 344 -12.35 -17.28 0.73
N TYR A 345 -11.38 -16.47 0.29
CA TYR A 345 -10.21 -16.90 -0.47
C TYR A 345 -8.95 -16.29 0.14
N ILE A 346 -7.85 -17.05 0.22
CA ILE A 346 -6.55 -16.54 0.64
C ILE A 346 -5.49 -17.02 -0.36
N MET A 347 -4.90 -16.10 -1.11
CA MET A 347 -3.80 -16.35 -2.04
C MET A 347 -2.49 -15.80 -1.46
N GLN A 348 -1.51 -16.65 -1.19
CA GLN A 348 -0.27 -16.26 -0.53
C GLN A 348 0.97 -17.06 -0.95
N GLU A 349 2.15 -16.46 -0.81
CA GLU A 349 3.42 -17.21 -0.75
C GLU A 349 3.84 -17.48 0.72
N ASP A 350 4.97 -18.15 0.94
CA ASP A 350 5.32 -18.74 2.25
C ASP A 350 5.58 -17.71 3.37
N SER A 351 5.83 -16.45 3.03
CA SER A 351 5.98 -15.33 3.96
C SER A 351 4.67 -14.76 4.52
N GLY A 352 3.52 -15.29 4.09
CA GLY A 352 2.21 -15.02 4.69
C GLY A 352 1.99 -15.77 6.00
N MET A 353 0.86 -16.47 6.11
CA MET A 353 0.53 -17.35 7.24
C MET A 353 1.19 -18.72 7.05
N PRO A 354 1.69 -19.40 8.11
CA PRO A 354 2.25 -20.74 7.97
C PRO A 354 1.17 -21.77 7.60
N LEU A 355 1.55 -22.82 6.86
CA LEU A 355 0.64 -23.87 6.37
C LEU A 355 -0.17 -24.52 7.50
N LYS A 356 0.48 -24.84 8.62
CA LYS A 356 -0.16 -25.34 9.85
C LYS A 356 -1.25 -24.45 10.48
N SER A 357 -1.44 -23.22 10.00
CA SER A 357 -2.55 -22.37 10.45
C SER A 357 -3.86 -22.63 9.69
N PHE A 358 -3.83 -23.35 8.56
CA PHE A 358 -5.04 -23.66 7.79
C PHE A 358 -5.56 -25.04 8.20
N ASP A 359 -6.73 -25.10 8.84
CA ASP A 359 -7.42 -26.37 9.04
C ASP A 359 -7.94 -26.91 7.69
N THR A 360 -7.49 -28.10 7.31
CA THR A 360 -7.95 -28.80 6.09
C THR A 360 -9.41 -29.23 6.15
N ASN A 361 -10.07 -29.16 7.32
CA ASN A 361 -11.51 -29.31 7.45
C ASN A 361 -12.24 -28.06 6.94
N GLU A 362 -11.71 -26.86 7.21
CA GLU A 362 -12.28 -25.57 6.78
C GLU A 362 -11.79 -25.11 5.40
N TRP A 363 -10.59 -25.50 4.97
CA TRP A 363 -9.94 -24.94 3.77
C TRP A 363 -9.57 -26.01 2.73
N ASN A 364 -9.94 -25.76 1.48
CA ASN A 364 -9.39 -26.46 0.31
C ASN A 364 -8.12 -25.75 -0.16
N LEU A 365 -6.98 -26.44 -0.19
CA LEU A 365 -5.67 -25.85 -0.52
C LEU A 365 -5.20 -26.28 -1.92
N ARG A 366 -4.91 -25.31 -2.78
CA ARG A 366 -4.22 -25.48 -4.08
C ARG A 366 -2.78 -24.98 -3.96
N PHE A 367 -1.81 -25.72 -4.50
CA PHE A 367 -0.40 -25.33 -4.47
C PHE A 367 0.18 -25.15 -5.87
N TYR A 368 1.11 -24.21 -5.99
CA TYR A 368 1.71 -23.79 -7.26
C TYR A 368 3.22 -23.56 -7.12
N GLY A 369 3.98 -23.84 -8.18
CA GLY A 369 5.41 -23.51 -8.26
C GLY A 369 6.31 -24.45 -7.48
N ALA A 370 7.27 -23.91 -6.72
CA ALA A 370 8.25 -24.69 -5.97
C ALA A 370 8.59 -24.07 -4.61
N TYR A 371 8.60 -24.88 -3.56
CA TYR A 371 9.13 -24.50 -2.24
C TYR A 371 10.39 -25.29 -1.88
N THR A 372 11.47 -24.60 -1.54
CA THR A 372 12.75 -25.22 -1.12
C THR A 372 13.18 -24.77 0.27
N ARG A 373 13.27 -23.45 0.51
CA ARG A 373 13.53 -22.80 1.80
C ARG A 373 13.29 -21.28 1.66
N PRO A 374 13.03 -20.54 2.76
CA PRO A 374 13.10 -19.08 2.76
C PRO A 374 14.49 -18.56 2.39
N ILE A 375 14.55 -17.29 1.98
CA ILE A 375 15.83 -16.56 1.82
C ILE A 375 16.61 -16.52 3.15
N PRO A 376 17.95 -16.32 3.15
CA PRO A 376 18.78 -16.42 4.36
C PRO A 376 18.31 -15.59 5.57
N LEU A 377 17.72 -14.41 5.32
CA LEU A 377 17.15 -13.52 6.34
C LEU A 377 15.98 -14.16 7.12
N PHE A 378 15.21 -15.03 6.48
CA PHE A 378 13.99 -15.64 7.01
C PHE A 378 14.11 -17.15 7.23
N ARG A 379 15.35 -17.68 7.25
CA ARG A 379 15.63 -19.12 7.31
C ARG A 379 15.01 -19.86 8.51
N SER A 380 14.65 -19.15 9.58
CA SER A 380 13.95 -19.68 10.76
C SER A 380 12.48 -20.01 10.52
N PHE A 381 11.86 -19.48 9.46
CA PHE A 381 10.48 -19.73 9.06
C PHE A 381 10.35 -20.83 8.00
N TYR A 382 11.29 -21.76 8.02
CA TYR A 382 11.23 -22.95 7.18
C TYR A 382 10.07 -23.86 7.61
N GLN A 383 9.33 -24.37 6.63
CA GLN A 383 8.11 -25.15 6.80
C GLN A 383 8.30 -26.57 6.26
N GLU A 384 8.54 -27.53 7.15
CA GLU A 384 8.77 -28.94 6.79
C GLU A 384 7.52 -29.57 6.15
N ASP A 385 6.34 -29.23 6.66
CA ASP A 385 5.03 -29.58 6.11
C ASP A 385 4.85 -29.05 4.69
N LEU A 386 5.14 -27.77 4.45
CA LEU A 386 5.10 -27.17 3.12
C LEU A 386 6.13 -27.83 2.19
N ARG A 387 7.35 -28.12 2.66
CA ARG A 387 8.34 -28.86 1.86
C ARG A 387 7.85 -30.26 1.50
N ALA A 388 7.15 -30.95 2.40
CA ALA A 388 6.58 -32.27 2.14
C ALA A 388 5.45 -32.23 1.09
N VAL A 389 4.70 -31.13 0.96
CA VAL A 389 3.76 -30.92 -0.17
C VAL A 389 4.52 -30.87 -1.50
N TYR A 390 5.49 -29.96 -1.63
CA TYR A 390 6.25 -29.77 -2.88
C TYR A 390 7.19 -30.92 -3.22
N THR A 391 7.60 -31.74 -2.25
CA THR A 391 8.44 -32.93 -2.49
C THR A 391 7.62 -34.15 -2.91
N ARG A 392 6.38 -34.29 -2.43
CA ARG A 392 5.45 -35.34 -2.90
C ARG A 392 4.92 -35.04 -4.31
N GLY A 393 4.64 -33.76 -4.61
CA GLY A 393 4.19 -33.33 -5.93
C GLY A 393 2.85 -33.96 -6.35
N GLY A 394 2.74 -34.32 -7.63
CA GLY A 394 1.51 -34.82 -8.24
C GLY A 394 0.51 -33.70 -8.57
N GLU A 395 -0.75 -34.07 -8.82
CA GLU A 395 -1.83 -33.14 -9.21
C GLU A 395 -2.09 -32.00 -8.21
N ASN A 396 -1.64 -32.19 -6.97
CA ASN A 396 -1.75 -31.21 -5.88
C ASN A 396 -0.82 -29.98 -6.05
N VAL A 397 0.19 -30.05 -6.94
CA VAL A 397 1.14 -28.95 -7.19
C VAL A 397 1.18 -28.61 -8.69
N ARG A 398 0.63 -27.45 -9.06
CA ARG A 398 0.56 -26.98 -10.44
C ARG A 398 1.73 -26.04 -10.80
N PRO A 399 2.02 -25.81 -12.10
CA PRO A 399 3.05 -24.86 -12.51
C PRO A 399 2.77 -23.41 -12.08
N LEU A 400 3.84 -22.64 -11.84
CA LEU A 400 3.80 -21.19 -11.62
C LEU A 400 4.75 -20.52 -12.62
N PRO A 401 4.24 -19.95 -13.74
CA PRO A 401 5.06 -19.46 -14.86
C PRO A 401 5.66 -18.06 -14.62
N PHE A 402 5.86 -17.67 -13.36
CA PHE A 402 6.46 -16.40 -12.97
C PHE A 402 7.03 -16.50 -11.55
N GLY A 403 8.04 -15.67 -11.26
CA GLY A 403 8.57 -15.53 -9.90
C GLY A 403 7.78 -14.51 -9.08
N LEU A 404 7.56 -14.78 -7.79
CA LEU A 404 6.79 -13.94 -6.87
C LEU A 404 7.44 -13.85 -5.47
N GLY A 405 7.19 -12.74 -4.76
CA GLY A 405 7.62 -12.56 -3.37
C GLY A 405 9.15 -12.57 -3.22
N TYR A 406 9.66 -13.01 -2.07
CA TYR A 406 11.10 -13.10 -1.83
C TYR A 406 11.84 -14.02 -2.83
N MET A 407 11.12 -15.00 -3.39
CA MET A 407 11.61 -15.95 -4.39
C MET A 407 11.26 -15.50 -5.82
N TYR A 408 11.48 -14.22 -6.12
CA TYR A 408 11.06 -13.51 -7.34
C TYR A 408 11.57 -14.04 -8.69
N ARG A 409 12.41 -15.08 -8.71
CA ARG A 409 12.88 -15.73 -9.95
C ARG A 409 11.90 -16.82 -10.36
N GLU A 410 11.59 -16.88 -11.65
CA GLU A 410 10.73 -17.92 -12.22
C GLU A 410 11.24 -19.32 -11.86
N GLY A 411 10.31 -20.24 -11.58
CA GLY A 411 10.62 -21.60 -11.12
C GLY A 411 11.13 -21.70 -9.68
N THR A 412 11.28 -20.59 -8.93
CA THR A 412 11.81 -20.62 -7.55
C THR A 412 10.81 -20.24 -6.46
N SER A 413 9.71 -19.57 -6.80
CA SER A 413 8.63 -19.23 -5.87
C SER A 413 7.56 -20.30 -5.75
N ASN A 414 7.01 -20.42 -4.55
CA ASN A 414 5.75 -21.09 -4.29
C ASN A 414 4.59 -20.09 -4.31
N LEU A 415 3.38 -20.61 -4.48
CA LEU A 415 2.14 -19.90 -4.19
C LEU A 415 1.10 -20.92 -3.73
N MET A 416 0.30 -20.55 -2.74
CA MET A 416 -0.81 -21.33 -2.21
C MET A 416 -2.10 -20.53 -2.33
N VAL A 417 -3.18 -21.20 -2.71
CA VAL A 417 -4.54 -20.62 -2.72
C VAL A 417 -5.43 -21.48 -1.85
N ALA A 418 -5.85 -20.93 -0.71
CA ALA A 418 -6.85 -21.52 0.17
C ALA A 418 -8.24 -21.01 -0.20
N VAL A 419 -9.21 -21.92 -0.32
CA VAL A 419 -10.63 -21.62 -0.53
C VAL A 419 -11.39 -22.13 0.68
N LYS A 420 -12.14 -21.25 1.35
CA LYS A 420 -12.97 -21.63 2.48
C LYS A 420 -14.07 -22.55 1.99
N LYS A 421 -14.23 -23.72 2.63
CA LYS A 421 -15.37 -24.59 2.37
C LYS A 421 -16.61 -23.88 2.88
N THR A 422 -17.56 -23.63 1.99
CA THR A 422 -18.93 -23.36 2.41
C THR A 422 -19.44 -24.60 3.14
N GLU A 423 -20.04 -24.41 4.32
CA GLU A 423 -20.94 -25.43 4.86
C GLU A 423 -21.95 -25.76 3.76
N SER A 424 -22.05 -27.04 3.40
CA SER A 424 -23.17 -27.51 2.60
C SER A 424 -24.42 -27.23 3.40
N ALA A 425 -25.27 -26.33 2.89
CA ALA A 425 -26.61 -26.16 3.42
C ALA A 425 -27.33 -27.51 3.27
N GLU A 426 -27.45 -28.24 4.37
CA GLU A 426 -28.25 -29.46 4.46
C GLU A 426 -29.72 -29.05 4.27
N ASN A 427 -30.25 -29.36 3.09
CA ASN A 427 -31.68 -29.28 2.76
C ASN A 427 -32.35 -30.63 3.05
#